data_AF-A0A848D7C7-F1
#
_entry.id   AF-A0A848D7C7-F1
#
_cell.length_a   1.000
_cell.length_b   1.000
_cell.length_c   1.000
_cell.angle_alpha   90.00
_cell.angle_beta   90.00
_cell.angle_gamma   90.00
#
_symmetry.space_group_name_H-M   'P 1'
#
loop_
_entity.id
_entity.type
_entity.pdbx_description
1 polymer ?
#
loop_
_entity_poly.entity_id
_entity_poly.type
_entity_poly.pdbx_seq_one_letter_code
_entity_poly.pdbx_strand_id
1 'polypeptide(L)'
;MDEIGKIVSGFDYVSAAYVFGSYVHNDDFNDIDAALVISKELNPYTSFKFEMVVARELERRIKPRFEFDVKILNHSPIEFQYEVLKDGEAVFLRDRDHLCKLSLC
;
A
#
# COMPACT_ATOMS: atom_id res chain seq x y z
N MET A 1 -3.26 -2.03 12.16
CA MET A 1 -2.60 -2.74 11.04
C MET A 1 -3.42 -3.93 10.51
N ASP A 2 -3.80 -4.91 11.32
CA ASP A 2 -4.52 -6.13 10.86
C ASP A 2 -5.78 -5.89 10.00
N GLU A 3 -6.56 -4.87 10.31
CA GLU A 3 -7.79 -4.57 9.57
C GLU A 3 -7.51 -4.03 8.16
N ILE A 4 -6.48 -3.18 8.00
CA ILE A 4 -6.01 -2.69 6.70
C ILE A 4 -5.63 -3.90 5.84
N GLY A 5 -4.81 -4.81 6.40
CA GLY A 5 -4.40 -6.02 5.69
C GLY A 5 -5.58 -6.88 5.22
N LYS A 6 -6.60 -7.07 6.07
CA LYS A 6 -7.83 -7.81 5.73
C LYS A 6 -8.67 -7.13 4.65
N ILE A 7 -8.72 -5.80 4.62
CA ILE A 7 -9.45 -5.06 3.57
C ILE A 7 -8.70 -5.22 2.25
N VAL A 8 -7.39 -4.99 2.28
CA VAL A 8 -6.53 -5.03 1.08
C VAL A 8 -6.43 -6.44 0.49
N SER A 9 -6.47 -7.49 1.32
CA SER A 9 -6.45 -8.88 0.83
C SER A 9 -7.63 -9.22 -0.10
N GLY A 10 -8.74 -8.47 0.00
CA GLY A 10 -9.90 -8.62 -0.88
C GLY A 10 -9.67 -8.16 -2.32
N PHE A 11 -8.56 -7.48 -2.62
CA PHE A 11 -8.20 -7.07 -3.98
C PHE A 11 -7.23 -8.07 -4.59
N ASP A 12 -7.70 -8.83 -5.58
CA ASP A 12 -6.95 -9.96 -6.17
C ASP A 12 -5.57 -9.63 -6.70
N TYR A 13 -5.40 -8.40 -7.21
CA TYR A 13 -4.14 -7.98 -7.81
C TYR A 13 -3.11 -7.54 -6.78
N VAL A 14 -3.49 -7.28 -5.53
CA VAL A 14 -2.54 -6.83 -4.51
C VAL A 14 -1.72 -8.02 -4.01
N SER A 15 -0.41 -7.93 -4.20
CA SER A 15 0.59 -8.90 -3.76
C SER A 15 1.20 -8.54 -2.41
N ALA A 16 1.34 -7.26 -2.11
CA ALA A 16 1.76 -6.77 -0.81
C ALA A 16 1.18 -5.38 -0.54
N ALA A 17 1.04 -5.03 0.73
CA ALA A 17 0.71 -3.67 1.15
C ALA A 17 1.54 -3.27 2.36
N TYR A 18 1.94 -2.01 2.36
CA TYR A 18 2.73 -1.36 3.40
C TYR A 18 1.98 -0.13 3.87
N VAL A 19 2.09 0.17 5.16
CA VAL A 19 1.75 1.49 5.71
C VAL A 19 3.05 2.19 6.03
N PHE A 20 3.19 3.45 5.64
CA PHE A 20 4.43 4.21 5.80
C PHE A 20 4.12 5.66 6.20
N GLY A 21 5.12 6.54 6.14
CA GLY A 21 4.93 7.95 6.41
C GLY A 21 4.74 8.28 7.89
N SER A 22 4.11 9.42 8.15
CA SER A 22 4.04 10.00 9.50
C SER A 22 3.29 9.13 10.50
N TYR A 23 2.32 8.33 10.03
CA TYR A 23 1.53 7.40 10.85
C TYR A 23 2.37 6.34 11.57
N VAL A 24 3.49 5.90 10.96
CA VAL A 24 4.32 4.84 11.54
C VAL A 24 5.13 5.34 12.74
N HIS A 25 5.38 6.66 12.82
CA HIS A 25 6.32 7.23 13.80
C HIS A 25 5.72 8.27 14.75
N ASN A 26 4.51 8.77 14.50
CA ASN A 26 3.87 9.81 15.31
C ASN A 26 2.39 9.50 15.57
N ASP A 27 1.92 9.86 16.76
CA ASP A 27 0.49 9.78 17.13
C ASP A 27 -0.36 10.91 16.51
N ASP A 28 0.29 11.92 15.91
CA ASP A 28 -0.34 13.08 15.25
C ASP A 28 -0.12 12.98 13.73
N PHE A 29 -1.10 12.39 13.05
CA PHE A 29 -1.10 12.19 11.59
C PHE A 29 -2.42 12.72 11.01
N ASN A 30 -2.36 13.25 9.78
CA ASN A 30 -3.53 13.80 9.09
C ASN A 30 -4.21 12.74 8.21
N ASP A 31 -3.41 11.87 7.60
CA ASP A 31 -3.77 10.79 6.69
C ASP A 31 -2.92 9.55 6.95
N ILE A 32 -3.37 8.42 6.41
CA ILE A 32 -2.64 7.15 6.48
C ILE A 32 -2.08 6.84 5.09
N ASP A 33 -0.77 6.94 4.93
CA ASP A 33 -0.06 6.60 3.70
C ASP A 33 0.04 5.07 3.54
N ALA A 34 -0.41 4.55 2.41
CA ALA A 34 -0.35 3.12 2.09
C ALA A 34 0.21 2.85 0.69
N ALA A 35 1.19 1.96 0.62
CA ALA A 35 1.81 1.55 -0.64
C ALA A 35 1.38 0.12 -1.01
N LEU A 36 1.05 -0.09 -2.28
CA LEU A 36 0.62 -1.38 -2.82
C LEU A 36 1.65 -1.91 -3.82
N VAL A 37 2.03 -3.17 -3.67
CA VAL A 37 2.65 -3.94 -4.74
C VAL A 37 1.56 -4.75 -5.42
N ILE A 38 1.41 -4.61 -6.73
CA ILE A 38 0.41 -5.33 -7.51
C ILE A 38 1.05 -6.32 -8.49
N SER A 39 0.38 -7.44 -8.73
CA SER A 39 0.80 -8.48 -9.69
C SER A 39 0.39 -8.19 -11.13
N LYS A 40 -0.43 -7.15 -11.35
CA LYS A 40 -0.99 -6.79 -12.65
C LYS A 40 -0.38 -5.49 -13.13
N GLU A 41 0.12 -5.47 -14.37
CA GLU A 41 0.48 -4.21 -15.02
C GLU A 41 -0.77 -3.43 -15.39
N LEU A 42 -0.77 -2.15 -15.01
CA LEU A 42 -1.85 -1.20 -15.24
C LEU A 42 -1.28 0.03 -15.95
N ASN A 43 -2.04 0.59 -16.88
CA ASN A 43 -1.69 1.87 -17.47
C ASN A 43 -1.95 3.01 -16.45
N PRO A 44 -1.37 4.21 -16.64
CA PRO A 44 -1.43 5.29 -15.66
C PRO A 44 -2.85 5.64 -15.17
N TYR A 45 -3.83 5.68 -16.09
CA TYR A 45 -5.21 5.98 -15.74
C TYR A 45 -5.84 4.87 -14.88
N THR A 46 -5.62 3.61 -15.24
CA THR A 46 -6.13 2.47 -14.47
C THR A 46 -5.43 2.30 -13.13
N SER A 47 -4.14 2.63 -13.03
CA SER A 47 -3.37 2.64 -11.79
C SER A 47 -3.94 3.66 -10.82
N PHE A 48 -4.09 4.92 -11.26
CA PHE A 48 -4.67 5.99 -10.45
C PHE A 48 -6.09 5.66 -9.98
N LYS A 49 -6.93 5.12 -10.87
CA LYS A 49 -8.28 4.69 -10.49
C LYS A 49 -8.26 3.56 -9.46
N PHE A 50 -7.30 2.64 -9.55
CA PHE A 50 -7.17 1.54 -8.59
C PHE A 50 -6.76 2.04 -7.22
N GLU A 51 -5.78 2.94 -7.14
CA GLU A 51 -5.36 3.63 -5.91
C GLU A 51 -6.57 4.27 -5.21
N MET A 52 -7.36 5.07 -5.93
CA MET A 52 -8.56 5.71 -5.38
C MET A 52 -9.61 4.71 -4.88
N VAL A 53 -9.80 3.60 -5.59
CA VAL A 53 -10.76 2.56 -5.19
C VAL A 53 -10.33 1.91 -3.88
N VAL A 54 -9.05 1.58 -3.74
CA VAL A 54 -8.52 0.97 -2.51
C VAL A 54 -8.59 1.96 -1.35
N ALA A 55 -8.17 3.21 -1.56
CA ALA A 55 -8.27 4.28 -0.57
C ALA A 55 -9.71 4.41 -0.05
N ARG A 56 -10.68 4.57 -0.95
CA ARG A 56 -12.08 4.72 -0.58
C ARG A 56 -12.62 3.52 0.20
N GLU A 57 -12.22 2.30 -0.14
CA GLU A 57 -12.65 1.11 0.61
C GLU A 57 -12.04 1.07 2.03
N LEU A 58 -10.79 1.50 2.19
CA LEU A 58 -10.14 1.65 3.50
C LEU A 58 -10.87 2.70 4.35
N GLU A 59 -11.05 3.92 3.84
CA GLU A 59 -11.74 5.01 4.55
C GLU A 59 -13.18 4.63 4.95
N ARG A 60 -13.87 3.89 4.09
CA ARG A 60 -15.24 3.46 4.34
C ARG A 60 -15.31 2.46 5.48
N ARG A 61 -14.39 1.50 5.53
CA ARG A 61 -14.46 0.35 6.45
C ARG A 61 -13.76 0.60 7.79
N ILE A 62 -12.66 1.35 7.81
CA ILE A 62 -11.89 1.64 9.02
C ILE A 62 -12.62 2.69 9.88
N LYS A 63 -12.56 2.51 11.21
CA LYS A 63 -13.22 3.38 12.20
C LYS A 63 -12.25 3.73 13.34
N PRO A 64 -12.18 5.00 13.79
CA PRO A 64 -12.84 6.17 13.19
C PRO A 64 -12.37 6.41 11.76
N ARG A 65 -13.11 7.24 11.00
CA ARG A 65 -12.74 7.48 9.60
C ARG A 65 -11.44 8.28 9.56
N PHE A 66 -10.48 7.79 8.79
CA PHE A 66 -9.26 8.49 8.40
C PHE A 66 -9.24 8.65 6.88
N GLU A 67 -8.48 9.62 6.39
CA GLU A 67 -8.13 9.73 4.97
C GLU A 67 -6.96 8.77 4.67
N PHE A 68 -6.95 8.19 3.46
CA PHE A 68 -5.89 7.28 3.03
C PHE A 68 -5.27 7.79 1.72
N ASP A 69 -3.97 8.08 1.71
CA ASP A 69 -3.23 8.25 0.46
C ASP A 69 -2.65 6.90 0.03
N VAL A 70 -3.16 6.36 -1.07
CA VAL A 70 -2.75 5.05 -1.59
C VAL A 70 -1.91 5.24 -2.86
N LYS A 71 -0.75 4.58 -2.92
CA LYS A 71 0.15 4.60 -4.08
C LYS A 71 0.57 3.20 -4.51
N ILE A 72 0.71 2.97 -5.82
CA ILE A 72 1.29 1.73 -6.36
C ILE A 72 2.82 1.85 -6.45
N LEU A 73 3.52 0.88 -5.86
CA LEU A 73 4.97 0.86 -5.73
C LEU A 73 5.72 0.39 -6.99
N ASN A 74 5.09 -0.44 -7.83
CA ASN A 74 5.75 -1.16 -8.94
C ASN A 74 6.61 -0.29 -9.86
N HIS A 75 6.17 0.95 -10.13
CA HIS A 75 6.85 1.88 -11.04
C HIS A 75 7.00 3.27 -10.43
N SER A 76 6.90 3.38 -9.10
CA SER A 76 7.15 4.64 -8.41
C SER A 76 8.64 5.00 -8.48
N PRO A 77 9.01 6.27 -8.27
CA PRO A 77 10.42 6.67 -8.17
C PRO A 77 11.20 5.83 -7.16
N ILE A 78 12.48 5.57 -7.43
CA ILE A 78 13.33 4.71 -6.60
C ILE A 78 13.45 5.20 -5.15
N GLU A 79 13.48 6.52 -4.96
CA GLU A 79 13.53 7.17 -3.64
C GLU A 79 12.30 6.80 -2.81
N PHE A 80 11.12 6.86 -3.42
CA PHE A 80 9.86 6.46 -2.77
C PHE A 80 9.80 4.96 -2.49
N GLN A 81 10.31 4.11 -3.40
CA GLN A 81 10.41 2.68 -3.13
C GLN A 81 11.30 2.39 -1.92
N TYR A 82 12.44 3.09 -1.83
CA TYR A 82 13.37 2.92 -0.72
C TYR A 82 12.74 3.36 0.61
N GLU A 83 12.07 4.51 0.65
CA GLU A 83 11.33 4.98 1.83
C GLU A 83 10.32 3.94 2.32
N VAL A 84 9.43 3.49 1.43
CA VAL A 84 8.39 2.50 1.78
C VAL A 84 8.99 1.19 2.30
N LEU A 85 10.03 0.69 1.64
CA LEU A 85 10.62 -0.61 2.00
C LEU A 85 11.50 -0.55 3.25
N LYS A 86 12.09 0.60 3.54
CA LYS A 86 12.97 0.79 4.69
C LYS A 86 12.18 1.13 5.95
N ASP A 87 11.26 2.07 5.83
CA ASP A 87 10.61 2.71 6.97
C ASP A 87 9.14 2.28 7.11
N GLY A 88 8.56 1.65 6.08
CA GLY A 88 7.17 1.16 6.10
C GLY A 88 6.99 -0.19 6.79
N GLU A 89 5.80 -0.40 7.36
CA GLU A 89 5.37 -1.65 7.97
C GLU A 89 4.52 -2.47 6.99
N ALA A 90 4.90 -3.72 6.73
CA ALA A 90 4.12 -4.63 5.91
C ALA A 90 2.84 -5.07 6.63
N VAL A 91 1.68 -4.66 6.10
CA VAL A 91 0.36 -4.99 6.68
C VAL A 91 -0.35 -6.13 5.95
N PHE A 92 0.12 -6.48 4.75
CA PHE A 92 -0.37 -7.62 3.99
C PHE A 92 0.71 -8.14 3.05
N LEU A 93 0.90 -9.46 3.03
CA LEU A 93 1.72 -10.17 2.07
C LEU A 93 0.89 -11.34 1.53
N ARG A 94 0.69 -11.38 0.21
CA ARG A 94 0.02 -12.52 -0.44
C ARG A 94 1.05 -13.62 -0.59
N ASP A 95 0.82 -14.72 0.11
CA ASP A 95 1.73 -15.87 0.14
C ASP A 95 1.79 -16.55 -1.24
N ARG A 96 2.83 -16.19 -2.00
CA ARG A 96 3.34 -16.90 -3.18
C ARG A 96 4.80 -16.47 -3.35
N ASP A 97 5.76 -17.20 -2.82
CA ASP A 97 7.16 -17.39 -3.30
C ASP A 97 7.89 -16.28 -4.14
N HIS A 98 7.52 -15.00 -4.06
CA HIS A 98 7.87 -13.97 -5.06
C HIS A 98 8.29 -12.61 -4.48
N LEU A 99 8.36 -12.44 -3.16
CA LEU A 99 9.02 -11.27 -2.57
C LEU A 99 10.55 -11.28 -2.82
N CYS A 100 11.12 -12.38 -3.31
CA CYS A 100 12.52 -12.48 -3.73
C CYS A 100 12.91 -11.66 -4.98
N LYS A 101 12.05 -10.78 -5.52
CA LYS A 101 12.41 -9.90 -6.65
C LYS A 101 12.67 -8.42 -6.30
N LEU A 102 12.74 -8.07 -5.02
CA LEU A 102 13.24 -6.75 -4.58
C LEU A 102 14.71 -6.79 -4.10
N SER A 103 15.43 -7.89 -4.33
CA SER A 103 16.88 -7.91 -4.15
C SER A 103 17.54 -7.27 -5.38
N LEU A 104 18.06 -6.06 -5.17
CA LEU A 104 19.15 -5.41 -5.88
C LEU A 104 19.85 -6.31 -6.93
N CYS A 105 19.70 -5.96 -8.20
CA CYS A 105 20.65 -6.26 -9.27
C CYS A 105 20.88 -4.98 -10.07
#